data_AF-A0A7U3SUA2-F1
#
_entry.id   AF-A0A7U3SUA2-F1
#
_cell.length_a   1.000
_cell.length_b   1.000
_cell.length_c   1.000
_cell.angle_alpha   90.00
_cell.angle_beta   90.00
_cell.angle_gamma   90.00
#
_symmetry.space_group_name_H-M   'P 1'
#
loop_
_entity.id
_entity.type
_entity.pdbx_description
1 polymer ?
#
loop_
_entity_poly.entity_id
_entity_poly.type
_entity_poly.pdbx_seq_one_letter_code
_entity_poly.pdbx_strand_id
1 'polypeptide(L)' 'QHYFAQQCARARQMLRGDSTGRNLLTELAEAWAVGDQHNFVASVAGLDCVLDWCATHSVTPEEL' A
#
# COMPACT_ATOMS: atom_id res chain seq x y z
N GLN A 1 -3.92 5.78 -23.27
CA GLN A 1 -3.84 6.90 -22.29
C GLN A 1 -4.94 6.86 -21.22
N HIS A 2 -6.17 6.44 -21.53
CA HIS A 2 -7.27 6.43 -20.54
C HIS A 2 -7.11 5.38 -19.42
N TYR A 3 -6.56 4.20 -19.73
CA TYR A 3 -6.31 3.15 -18.72
C TYR A 3 -5.38 3.62 -17.60
N PHE A 4 -4.24 4.21 -17.94
CA PHE A 4 -3.29 4.73 -16.94
C PHE A 4 -3.93 5.80 -16.03
N ALA A 5 -4.64 6.76 -16.63
CA ALA A 5 -5.33 7.79 -15.85
C ALA A 5 -6.38 7.21 -14.89
N GLN A 6 -7.10 6.16 -15.31
CA GLN A 6 -8.06 5.45 -14.47
C GLN A 6 -7.37 4.71 -13.31
N GLN A 7 -6.26 4.03 -13.57
CA GLN A 7 -5.49 3.37 -12.52
C GLN A 7 -4.95 4.37 -11.50
N CYS A 8 -4.43 5.52 -11.94
CA CYS A 8 -4.01 6.60 -11.04
C CYS A 8 -5.18 7.16 -10.23
N ALA A 9 -6.36 7.33 -10.84
CA ALA A 9 -7.55 7.81 -10.12
C ALA A 9 -7.98 6.82 -9.02
N ARG A 10 -7.98 5.52 -9.34
CA ARG A 10 -8.28 4.46 -8.36
C ARG A 10 -7.25 4.40 -7.24
N ALA A 11 -5.96 4.44 -7.56
CA ALA A 11 -4.91 4.46 -6.53
C ALA A 11 -5.06 5.66 -5.58
N ARG A 12 -5.35 6.85 -6.12
CA ARG A 12 -5.64 8.03 -5.28
C ARG A 12 -6.86 7.85 -4.38
N GLN A 13 -7.89 7.14 -4.83
CA GLN A 13 -9.05 6.83 -3.98
C GLN A 13 -8.67 5.88 -2.85
N MET A 14 -7.86 4.86 -3.13
CA MET A 14 -7.38 3.90 -2.13
C MET A 14 -6.50 4.54 -1.04
N LEU A 15 -5.85 5.67 -1.34
CA LEU A 15 -5.03 6.44 -0.40
C LEU A 15 -5.81 7.43 0.47
N ARG A 16 -7.08 7.73 0.16
CA ARG A 16 -7.81 8.85 0.82
C ARG A 16 -8.26 8.58 2.25
N GLY A 17 -8.37 7.32 2.67
CA GLY A 17 -8.99 6.99 3.95
C GLY A 17 -10.51 6.95 3.89
N ASP A 18 -11.09 6.01 4.63
CA ASP A 18 -12.50 6.03 4.99
C ASP A 18 -12.73 6.79 6.31
N SER A 19 -13.96 6.77 6.83
CA SER A 19 -14.32 7.43 8.09
C SER A 19 -13.62 6.87 9.33
N THR A 20 -12.98 5.70 9.23
CA THR A 20 -12.21 5.06 10.30
C THR A 20 -10.71 5.36 10.19
N GLY A 21 -10.29 6.10 9.16
CA GLY A 21 -8.88 6.35 8.85
C GLY A 21 -8.22 5.23 8.06
N ARG A 22 -8.93 4.11 7.78
CA ARG A 22 -8.37 2.99 7.02
C ARG A 22 -8.23 3.36 5.55
N ASN A 23 -7.04 3.12 5.02
CA ASN A 23 -6.67 3.25 3.62
C ASN A 23 -5.64 2.18 3.26
N LEU A 24 -5.24 2.13 1.99
CA LEU A 24 -4.27 1.13 1.52
C LEU A 24 -2.95 1.12 2.31
N LEU A 25 -2.44 2.27 2.76
CA LEU A 25 -1.19 2.35 3.51
C LEU A 25 -1.36 1.80 4.93
N THR A 26 -2.44 2.17 5.62
CA THR A 26 -2.69 1.66 6.98
C THR A 26 -3.01 0.17 6.96
N GLU A 27 -3.72 -0.31 5.93
CA GLU A 27 -3.97 -1.75 5.74
C GLU A 27 -2.67 -2.52 5.49
N LEU A 28 -1.74 -1.93 4.72
CA LEU A 28 -0.41 -2.47 4.52
C LEU A 28 0.38 -2.52 5.84
N ALA A 29 0.40 -1.43 6.60
CA ALA A 29 1.10 -1.36 7.89
C ALA A 29 0.57 -2.42 8.88
N GLU A 30 -0.75 -2.56 8.99
CA GLU A 30 -1.43 -3.57 9.82
C GLU A 30 -1.05 -5.00 9.39
N ALA A 31 -1.07 -5.29 8.08
CA ALA A 31 -0.75 -6.62 7.57
C ALA A 31 0.74 -6.94 7.72
N TRP A 32 1.62 -5.94 7.54
CA TRP A 32 3.05 -6.09 7.64
C TRP A 32 3.52 -6.29 9.09
N ALA A 33 2.79 -5.76 10.08
CA ALA A 33 3.06 -6.08 11.49
C ALA A 33 2.91 -7.58 11.81
N VAL A 34 2.21 -8.34 10.98
CA VAL A 34 2.10 -9.80 11.09
C VAL A 34 3.14 -10.47 10.19
N GLY A 35 4.32 -10.77 10.75
CA GLY A 35 5.48 -11.31 10.01
C GLY A 35 5.18 -12.49 9.07
N ASP A 36 4.28 -13.39 9.48
CA ASP A 36 3.88 -14.55 8.66
C ASP A 36 3.19 -14.16 7.34
N GLN A 37 2.66 -12.94 7.23
CA GLN A 37 1.97 -12.44 6.04
C GLN A 37 2.90 -11.72 5.06
N HIS A 38 4.17 -11.46 5.41
CA HIS A 38 5.09 -10.65 4.57
C HIS A 38 5.15 -11.12 3.11
N ASN A 39 5.31 -12.43 2.89
CA ASN A 39 5.37 -13.00 1.54
C ASN A 39 4.05 -12.84 0.77
N PHE A 40 2.92 -12.94 1.45
CA PHE A 40 1.61 -12.74 0.83
C PHE A 40 1.42 -11.26 0.46
N VAL A 41 1.67 -10.36 1.40
CA VAL A 41 1.54 -8.91 1.20
C VAL A 41 2.43 -8.44 0.04
N ALA A 42 3.68 -8.92 -0.03
CA ALA A 42 4.61 -8.62 -1.12
C ALA A 42 4.18 -9.18 -2.48
N SER A 43 3.22 -10.11 -2.54
CA SER A 43 2.68 -10.65 -3.79
C SER A 43 1.46 -9.88 -4.32
N VAL A 44 0.89 -8.96 -3.53
CA VAL A 44 -0.31 -8.20 -3.91
C VAL A 44 0.09 -7.01 -4.78
N ALA A 45 -0.42 -7.00 -6.02
CA ALA A 45 -0.21 -5.90 -6.95
C ALA A 45 -0.69 -4.57 -6.37
N GLY A 46 0.20 -3.58 -6.35
CA GLY A 46 -0.01 -2.28 -5.73
C GLY A 46 0.70 -2.16 -4.37
N LEU A 47 0.73 -3.22 -3.55
CA LEU A 47 1.46 -3.22 -2.28
C LEU A 47 2.96 -3.45 -2.53
N ASP A 48 3.30 -4.30 -3.50
CA ASP A 48 4.66 -4.46 -4.02
C ASP A 48 5.32 -3.11 -4.34
N CYS A 49 4.63 -2.23 -5.06
CA CYS A 49 5.10 -0.90 -5.40
C CYS A 49 5.32 0.00 -4.17
N VAL A 50 4.48 -0.14 -3.14
CA VAL A 50 4.62 0.64 -1.90
C VAL A 50 5.80 0.11 -1.07
N LEU A 51 5.99 -1.20 -1.01
CA LEU A 51 7.15 -1.82 -0.36
C LEU A 51 8.46 -1.43 -1.03
N ASP A 52 8.50 -1.40 -2.37
CA ASP A 52 9.65 -0.90 -3.13
C ASP A 52 9.91 0.58 -2.83
N TRP A 53 8.86 1.39 -2.70
CA TRP A 53 8.98 2.80 -2.31
C TRP A 53 9.53 2.94 -0.88
N CYS A 54 9.02 2.15 0.07
CA CYS A 54 9.51 2.09 1.45
C CYS A 54 11.00 1.76 1.50
N ALA A 55 11.42 0.71 0.78
CA ALA A 55 12.82 0.32 0.68
C ALA A 55 13.69 1.43 0.05
N THR A 56 13.19 2.11 -0.98
CA THR A 56 13.90 3.22 -1.65
C THR A 56 14.08 4.43 -0.74
N HIS A 57 13.12 4.70 0.13
CA HIS A 57 13.09 5.88 0.99
C HIS A 57 13.46 5.61 2.45
N SER A 58 13.90 4.39 2.78
CA SER A 58 14.22 3.96 4.14
C SER A 58 13.08 4.17 5.13
N VAL A 59 11.84 3.93 4.69
CA VAL A 59 10.63 3.94 5.53
C VAL A 59 10.28 2.50 5.88
N THR A 60 10.04 2.21 7.14
CA THR A 60 9.60 0.86 7.56
C THR A 60 8.10 0.71 7.24
N PRO A 61 7.63 -0.38 6.60
CA PRO A 61 6.22 -0.49 6.23
C PRO A 61 5.23 -0.41 7.39
N GLU A 62 5.64 -0.76 8.62
CA GLU A 62 4.85 -0.60 9.85
C GLU A 62 4.64 0.87 10.26
N GLU A 63 5.42 1.81 9.71
CA GLU A 63 5.37 3.24 10.03
C GLU A 63 4.55 4.07 9.03
N LEU A 64 3.96 3.41 8.02
CA LEU A 64 3.06 4.01 7.03
C LEU A 64 1.71 4.43 7.64
#